data_AF-A0A0L9VIV3-F1
#
_entry.id   AF-A0A0L9VIV3-F1
#
_cell.length_a   1.000
_cell.length_b   1.000
_cell.length_c   1.000
_cell.angle_alpha   90.00
_cell.angle_beta   90.00
_cell.angle_gamma   90.00
#
_symmetry.space_group_name_H-M   'P 1'
#
loop_
_entity.id
_entity.type
_entity.pdbx_description
1 polymer ?
#
loop_
_entity_poly.entity_id
_entity_poly.type
_entity_poly.pdbx_seq_one_letter_code
_entity_poly.pdbx_strand_id
1 'polypeptide(L)'
;MELQEFYSAVEEAKADIVGLWALRFLISQDLLSESLLKSMYVSFLAGCIRSVRFGLEEAHGKGQALQFNWLYEKGAFVWKTEGTISVDFTKIEGAVESLSREILTLQAKGDKEAAGLLLQKYNVLSEPLKVALKKLETIQV
;
A
#
# COMPACT_ATOMS: atom_id res chain seq x y z
N MET A 1 13.29 -8.06 17.64
CA MET A 1 12.02 -8.45 16.99
C MET A 1 12.24 -9.69 16.14
N GLU A 2 11.30 -10.64 16.16
CA GLU A 2 11.35 -11.92 15.42
C GLU A 2 11.54 -11.78 13.90
N LEU A 3 11.03 -10.70 13.29
CA LEU A 3 11.11 -10.47 11.84
C LEU A 3 12.48 -9.93 11.35
N GLN A 4 13.38 -9.54 12.26
CA GLN A 4 14.74 -9.11 11.95
C GLN A 4 14.82 -8.07 10.81
N GLU A 5 15.53 -8.35 9.71
CA GLU A 5 15.74 -7.45 8.57
C GLU A 5 14.45 -7.01 7.86
N PHE A 6 13.37 -7.76 8.01
CA PHE A 6 12.08 -7.44 7.40
C PHE A 6 11.20 -6.54 8.29
N TYR A 7 11.56 -6.41 9.57
CA TYR A 7 10.71 -5.73 10.55
C TYR A 7 10.30 -4.32 10.10
N SER A 8 11.26 -3.47 9.73
CA SER A 8 10.97 -2.07 9.44
C SER A 8 10.04 -1.91 8.25
N ALA A 9 10.28 -2.64 7.15
CA ALA A 9 9.43 -2.55 5.96
C ALA A 9 8.01 -3.07 6.21
N VAL A 10 7.89 -4.16 6.99
CA VAL A 10 6.58 -4.72 7.38
C VAL A 10 5.84 -3.77 8.32
N GLU A 11 6.54 -3.15 9.27
CA GLU A 11 5.94 -2.23 10.24
C GLU A 11 5.46 -0.92 9.59
N GLU A 12 6.23 -0.36 8.65
CA GLU A 12 5.79 0.78 7.82
C GLU A 12 4.53 0.42 7.00
N ALA A 13 4.57 -0.73 6.31
CA ALA A 13 3.41 -1.20 5.55
C ALA A 13 2.17 -1.41 6.43
N LYS A 14 2.35 -1.92 7.65
CA LYS A 14 1.28 -2.06 8.63
C LYS A 14 0.69 -0.72 9.00
N ALA A 15 1.53 0.23 9.41
CA ALA A 15 1.09 1.53 9.90
C ALA A 15 0.21 2.24 8.86
N ASP A 16 0.64 2.22 7.61
CA ASP A 16 -0.08 2.80 6.49
C ASP A 16 -1.43 2.09 6.21
N ILE A 17 -1.41 0.76 6.00
CA ILE A 17 -2.62 0.03 5.56
C ILE A 17 -3.65 -0.13 6.68
N VAL A 18 -3.19 -0.36 7.92
CA VAL A 18 -4.07 -0.40 9.10
C VAL A 18 -4.58 1.01 9.40
N GLY A 19 -3.79 2.05 9.11
CA GLY A 19 -4.25 3.44 9.15
C GLY A 19 -5.45 3.69 8.23
N LEU A 20 -5.41 3.20 6.98
CA LEU A 20 -6.56 3.26 6.07
C LEU A 20 -7.76 2.48 6.58
N TRP A 21 -7.55 1.28 7.12
CA TRP A 21 -8.61 0.49 7.72
C TRP A 21 -9.26 1.23 8.90
N ALA A 22 -8.44 1.83 9.78
CA ALA A 22 -8.90 2.59 10.93
C ALA A 22 -9.68 3.86 10.52
N LEU A 23 -9.20 4.60 9.51
CA LEU A 23 -9.94 5.75 8.96
C LEU A 23 -11.33 5.33 8.46
N ARG A 24 -11.40 4.22 7.72
CA ARG A 24 -12.68 3.67 7.25
C ARG A 24 -13.59 3.25 8.41
N PHE A 25 -13.02 2.67 9.46
CA PHE A 25 -13.75 2.31 10.68
C PHE A 25 -14.32 3.55 11.36
N LEU A 26 -13.52 4.60 11.58
CA LEU A 26 -13.95 5.85 12.20
C LEU A 26 -15.07 6.54 11.40
N ILE A 27 -15.01 6.50 10.06
CA ILE A 27 -16.10 6.98 9.20
C ILE A 27 -17.39 6.18 9.44
N SER A 28 -17.33 4.84 9.55
CA SER A 28 -18.54 4.04 9.85
C SER A 28 -19.10 4.20 11.26
N GLN A 29 -18.34 4.80 12.17
CA GLN A 29 -18.81 5.12 13.51
C GLN A 29 -19.32 6.57 13.59
N ASP A 30 -19.49 7.24 12.45
CA ASP A 30 -19.86 8.67 12.35
C ASP A 30 -18.91 9.61 13.10
N LEU A 31 -17.67 9.16 13.38
CA LEU A 31 -16.63 9.95 14.04
C LEU A 31 -15.82 10.81 13.06
N LEU A 32 -15.88 10.48 11.77
CA LEU A 32 -15.28 11.23 10.66
C LEU A 32 -16.30 11.36 9.52
N SER A 33 -16.18 12.44 8.74
CA SER A 33 -17.11 12.71 7.62
C SER A 33 -17.00 11.67 6.50
N GLU A 34 -18.15 11.19 6.01
CA GLU A 34 -18.25 10.31 4.83
C GLU A 34 -17.62 10.94 3.57
N SER A 35 -17.57 12.27 3.49
CA SER A 35 -16.92 12.99 2.38
C SER A 35 -15.44 12.63 2.21
N LEU A 36 -14.77 12.15 3.27
CA LEU A 36 -13.37 11.76 3.26
C LEU A 36 -13.12 10.39 2.61
N LEU A 37 -14.16 9.55 2.47
CA LEU A 37 -14.02 8.15 2.10
C LEU A 37 -13.32 7.96 0.76
N LYS A 38 -13.73 8.71 -0.27
CA LYS A 38 -13.11 8.60 -1.59
C LYS A 38 -11.75 9.28 -1.64
N SER A 39 -11.63 10.47 -1.05
CA SER A 39 -10.39 11.24 -1.09
C SER A 39 -9.26 10.54 -0.37
N MET A 40 -9.50 9.88 0.76
CA MET A 40 -8.42 9.20 1.49
C MET A 40 -7.77 8.09 0.66
N TYR A 41 -8.55 7.28 -0.07
CA TYR A 41 -8.00 6.21 -0.92
C TYR A 41 -7.27 6.76 -2.15
N VAL A 42 -7.81 7.82 -2.77
CA VAL A 42 -7.16 8.47 -3.92
C VAL A 42 -5.86 9.15 -3.51
N SER A 43 -5.85 9.85 -2.37
CA SER A 43 -4.65 10.46 -1.80
C SER A 43 -3.62 9.40 -1.41
N PHE A 44 -4.05 8.26 -0.87
CA PHE A 44 -3.16 7.15 -0.56
C PHE A 44 -2.50 6.57 -1.81
N LEU A 45 -3.26 6.31 -2.89
CA LEU A 45 -2.71 5.87 -4.18
C LEU A 45 -1.62 6.84 -4.69
N ALA A 46 -1.89 8.15 -4.68
CA ALA A 46 -0.90 9.14 -5.06
C ALA A 46 0.32 9.14 -4.12
N GLY A 47 0.08 8.92 -2.83
CA GLY A 47 1.11 8.75 -1.80
C GLY A 47 2.05 7.58 -2.08
N CYS A 48 1.53 6.42 -2.51
CA CYS A 48 2.35 5.27 -2.90
C CYS A 48 3.32 5.63 -4.02
N ILE A 49 2.83 6.28 -5.08
CA ILE A 49 3.66 6.67 -6.22
C ILE A 49 4.73 7.67 -5.77
N ARG A 50 4.39 8.62 -4.91
CA ARG A 50 5.35 9.58 -4.34
C ARG A 50 6.43 8.87 -3.54
N SER A 51 6.07 7.99 -2.60
CA SER A 51 7.02 7.35 -1.69
C SER A 51 7.95 6.36 -2.39
N VAL A 52 7.47 5.66 -3.42
CA VAL A 52 8.32 4.75 -4.22
C VAL A 52 9.44 5.49 -4.96
N ARG A 53 9.31 6.81 -5.21
CA ARG A 53 10.37 7.64 -5.82
C ARG A 53 11.60 7.79 -4.93
N PHE A 54 11.48 7.57 -3.62
CA PHE A 54 12.62 7.56 -2.70
C PHE A 54 13.49 6.29 -2.86
N GLY A 55 13.02 5.31 -3.62
CA GLY A 55 13.71 4.05 -3.88
C GLY A 55 13.18 2.88 -3.05
N LEU A 56 13.49 1.66 -3.50
CA LEU A 56 13.08 0.41 -2.85
C LEU A 56 14.14 -0.14 -1.88
N GLU A 57 15.15 0.66 -1.51
CA GLU A 57 16.15 0.28 -0.52
C GLU A 57 15.70 0.66 0.89
N GLU A 58 15.01 1.78 1.03
CA GLU A 58 14.46 2.31 2.29
C GLU A 58 13.20 1.55 2.72
N ALA A 59 13.06 1.33 4.03
CA ALA A 59 11.94 0.56 4.60
C ALA A 59 10.56 1.08 4.17
N HIS A 60 10.37 2.40 4.15
CA HIS A 60 9.10 3.01 3.76
C HIS A 60 8.79 2.81 2.28
N GLY A 61 9.78 2.95 1.40
CA GLY A 61 9.63 2.70 -0.04
C GLY A 61 9.25 1.24 -0.33
N LYS A 62 9.87 0.30 0.39
CA LYS A 62 9.53 -1.14 0.32
C LYS A 62 8.09 -1.40 0.72
N GLY A 63 7.66 -0.83 1.86
CA GLY A 63 6.29 -0.96 2.34
C GLY A 63 5.26 -0.37 1.39
N GLN A 64 5.58 0.77 0.75
CA GLN A 64 4.69 1.44 -0.20
C GLN A 64 4.55 0.69 -1.52
N ALA A 65 5.64 0.11 -2.04
CA ALA A 65 5.57 -0.80 -3.20
C ALA A 65 4.74 -2.04 -2.89
N LEU A 66 4.92 -2.63 -1.70
CA LEU A 66 4.13 -3.77 -1.25
C LEU A 66 2.64 -3.46 -1.23
N GLN A 67 2.25 -2.34 -0.62
CA GLN A 67 0.85 -1.92 -0.52
C GLN A 67 0.25 -1.65 -1.90
N PHE A 68 0.96 -0.92 -2.76
CA PHE A 68 0.52 -0.65 -4.12
C PHE A 68 0.29 -1.95 -4.90
N ASN A 69 1.27 -2.85 -4.92
CA ASN A 69 1.20 -4.07 -5.72
C ASN A 69 0.13 -5.05 -5.20
N TRP A 70 -0.08 -5.12 -3.88
CA TRP A 70 -1.17 -5.90 -3.31
C TRP A 70 -2.54 -5.36 -3.76
N LEU A 71 -2.77 -4.05 -3.59
CA LEU A 71 -4.04 -3.42 -3.96
C LEU A 71 -4.29 -3.52 -5.48
N TYR A 72 -3.23 -3.46 -6.28
CA TYR A 72 -3.30 -3.70 -7.72
C TYR A 72 -3.67 -5.15 -8.05
N GLU A 73 -3.02 -6.14 -7.42
CA GLU A 73 -3.33 -7.56 -7.63
C GLU A 73 -4.79 -7.89 -7.24
N LYS A 74 -5.31 -7.28 -6.17
CA LYS A 74 -6.72 -7.43 -5.76
C LYS A 74 -7.70 -6.64 -6.63
N GLY A 75 -7.21 -5.90 -7.63
CA GLY A 75 -8.02 -5.08 -8.53
C GLY A 75 -8.61 -3.84 -7.89
N ALA A 76 -8.15 -3.45 -6.70
CA ALA A 76 -8.52 -2.21 -6.04
C ALA A 76 -7.81 -1.00 -6.64
N PHE A 77 -6.57 -1.17 -7.10
CA PHE A 77 -5.92 -0.24 -8.02
C PHE A 77 -6.03 -0.77 -9.44
N VAL A 78 -6.46 0.09 -10.36
CA VAL A 78 -6.77 -0.29 -11.74
C VAL A 78 -6.02 0.62 -12.70
N TRP A 79 -5.25 -0.01 -13.59
CA TRP A 79 -4.60 0.67 -14.71
C TRP A 79 -5.65 1.15 -15.72
N LYS A 80 -5.56 2.41 -16.12
CA LYS A 80 -6.35 2.97 -17.22
C LYS A 80 -5.51 3.02 -18.49
N THR A 81 -6.15 2.87 -19.64
CA THR A 81 -5.52 2.88 -20.98
C THR A 81 -4.70 4.14 -21.27
N GLU A 82 -4.98 5.24 -20.57
CA GLU A 82 -4.30 6.55 -20.68
C GLU A 82 -2.99 6.62 -19.86
N GLY A 83 -2.63 5.51 -19.22
CA GLY A 83 -1.46 5.41 -18.34
C GLY A 83 -1.62 6.16 -17.02
N THR A 84 -2.85 6.24 -16.53
CA THR A 84 -3.19 6.70 -15.19
C THR A 84 -3.68 5.51 -14.35
N ILE A 85 -3.67 5.67 -13.04
CA ILE A 85 -4.09 4.63 -12.09
C ILE A 85 -5.29 5.19 -11.33
N SER A 86 -6.29 4.35 -11.12
CA SER A 86 -7.53 4.71 -10.43
C SER A 86 -7.85 3.74 -9.31
N VAL A 87 -8.71 4.16 -8.39
CA VAL A 87 -9.24 3.31 -7.32
C VAL A 87 -10.57 2.71 -7.76
N ASP A 88 -10.70 1.38 -7.66
CA ASP A 88 -12.00 0.69 -7.69
C ASP A 88 -12.60 0.68 -6.29
N PHE A 89 -13.53 1.60 -6.06
CA PHE A 89 -14.19 1.75 -4.75
C PHE A 89 -15.03 0.55 -4.34
N THR A 90 -15.39 -0.34 -5.27
CA THR A 90 -16.12 -1.57 -4.93
C THR A 90 -15.20 -2.65 -4.33
N LYS A 91 -13.88 -2.52 -4.51
CA LYS A 91 -12.88 -3.52 -4.10
C LYS A 91 -11.90 -3.02 -3.04
N ILE A 92 -11.72 -1.70 -2.93
CA ILE A 92 -10.66 -1.10 -2.10
C ILE A 92 -10.75 -1.49 -0.62
N GLU A 93 -11.95 -1.50 -0.03
CA GLU A 93 -12.13 -1.84 1.39
C GLU A 93 -11.69 -3.27 1.68
N GLY A 94 -12.14 -4.24 0.87
CA GLY A 94 -11.76 -5.64 1.03
C GLY A 94 -10.26 -5.88 0.78
N ALA A 95 -9.66 -5.15 -0.17
CA ALA A 95 -8.23 -5.25 -0.43
C ALA A 95 -7.39 -4.70 0.74
N VAL A 96 -7.77 -3.55 1.30
CA VAL A 96 -7.13 -2.95 2.49
C VAL A 96 -7.26 -3.87 3.71
N GLU A 97 -8.46 -4.42 3.95
CA GLU A 97 -8.67 -5.36 5.05
C GLU A 97 -7.82 -6.63 4.89
N SER A 98 -7.76 -7.19 3.68
CA SER A 98 -6.99 -8.41 3.42
C SER A 98 -5.49 -8.23 3.68
N LEU A 99 -4.91 -7.09 3.29
CA LEU A 99 -3.50 -6.81 3.56
C LEU A 99 -3.25 -6.52 5.04
N SER A 100 -4.14 -5.77 5.69
CA SER A 100 -4.08 -5.54 7.14
C SER A 100 -4.04 -6.85 7.90
N ARG A 101 -4.93 -7.79 7.55
CA ARG A 101 -5.01 -9.12 8.16
C ARG A 101 -3.74 -9.93 7.93
N GLU A 102 -3.21 -9.94 6.71
CA GLU A 102 -1.97 -10.63 6.36
C GLU A 102 -0.81 -10.15 7.23
N ILE A 103 -0.59 -8.83 7.27
CA ILE A 103 0.51 -8.21 8.02
C ILE A 103 0.36 -8.41 9.53
N LEU A 104 -0.83 -8.21 10.08
CA LEU A 104 -1.05 -8.41 11.52
C LEU A 104 -0.87 -9.88 11.92
N THR A 105 -1.31 -10.82 11.09
CA THR A 105 -1.19 -12.26 11.36
C THR A 105 0.28 -12.69 11.33
N LEU A 106 1.05 -12.25 10.34
CA LEU A 106 2.46 -12.62 10.22
C LEU A 106 3.29 -12.06 11.38
N GLN A 107 3.00 -10.81 11.80
CA GLN A 107 3.66 -10.19 12.96
C GLN A 107 3.29 -10.89 14.27
N ALA A 108 2.01 -11.21 14.47
CA ALA A 108 1.56 -11.91 15.69
C ALA A 108 2.22 -13.28 15.85
N LYS A 109 2.53 -13.96 14.73
CA LYS A 109 3.24 -15.24 14.72
C LYS A 109 4.76 -15.10 14.81
N GLY A 110 5.31 -13.91 14.59
CA GLY A 110 6.75 -13.74 14.39
C GLY A 110 7.28 -14.45 13.14
N ASP A 111 6.44 -14.61 12.10
CA ASP A 111 6.73 -15.44 10.94
C ASP A 111 7.68 -14.74 9.96
N LYS A 112 8.99 -14.88 10.21
CA LYS A 112 10.05 -14.25 9.40
C LYS A 112 10.05 -14.74 7.95
N GLU A 113 9.78 -16.02 7.72
CA GLU A 113 9.78 -16.59 6.38
C GLU A 113 8.63 -16.02 5.55
N ALA A 114 7.42 -15.96 6.13
CA ALA A 114 6.28 -15.34 5.48
C ALA A 114 6.51 -13.85 5.19
N ALA A 115 7.14 -13.10 6.11
CA ALA A 115 7.53 -11.70 5.85
C ALA A 115 8.47 -11.57 4.65
N GLY A 116 9.47 -12.45 4.56
CA GLY A 116 10.42 -12.49 3.45
C GLY A 116 9.74 -12.76 2.12
N LEU A 117 8.86 -13.77 2.06
CA LEU A 117 8.09 -14.10 0.85
C LEU A 117 7.14 -12.98 0.43
N LEU A 118 6.46 -12.34 1.39
CA LEU A 118 5.57 -11.22 1.13
C LEU A 118 6.32 -10.04 0.50
N LEU A 119 7.45 -9.65 1.09
CA LEU A 119 8.28 -8.59 0.55
C LEU A 119 8.91 -8.99 -0.78
N GLN A 120 9.42 -10.21 -0.93
CA GLN A 120 9.98 -10.67 -2.20
C GLN A 120 8.97 -10.57 -3.35
N LYS A 121 7.71 -10.91 -3.08
CA LYS A 121 6.65 -10.87 -4.09
C LYS A 121 6.25 -9.43 -4.45
N TYR A 122 6.10 -8.55 -3.46
CA TYR A 122 5.45 -7.25 -3.68
C TYR A 122 6.36 -6.03 -3.55
N ASN A 123 7.58 -6.13 -3.05
CA ASN A 123 8.59 -5.07 -3.06
C ASN A 123 9.30 -5.00 -4.42
N VAL A 124 8.53 -4.73 -5.47
CA VAL A 124 9.03 -4.65 -6.85
C VAL A 124 8.48 -3.42 -7.56
N LEU A 125 9.29 -2.82 -8.43
CA LEU A 125 8.81 -1.86 -9.42
C LEU A 125 8.01 -2.61 -10.50
N SER A 126 6.73 -2.83 -10.22
CA SER A 126 5.79 -3.41 -11.19
C SER A 126 5.62 -2.48 -12.40
N GLU A 127 5.11 -3.02 -13.50
CA GLU A 127 4.93 -2.25 -14.73
C GLU A 127 4.08 -0.97 -14.53
N PRO A 128 2.95 -1.00 -13.79
CA PRO A 128 2.20 0.21 -13.47
C PRO A 128 3.03 1.28 -12.73
N LEU A 129 3.87 0.86 -11.77
CA LEU A 129 4.75 1.78 -11.04
C LEU A 129 5.82 2.36 -11.96
N LYS A 130 6.48 1.54 -12.79
CA LYS A 130 7.50 2.00 -13.73
C LYS A 130 6.95 3.08 -14.67
N VAL A 131 5.78 2.83 -15.26
CA VAL A 131 5.16 3.80 -16.17
C VAL A 131 4.73 5.07 -15.44
N ALA A 132 4.18 4.96 -14.23
CA ALA A 132 3.82 6.13 -13.42
C ALA A 132 5.06 6.98 -13.07
N LEU A 133 6.16 6.34 -12.65
CA LEU A 133 7.41 7.02 -12.29
C LEU A 133 8.05 7.72 -13.48
N LYS A 134 8.03 7.10 -14.67
CA LYS A 134 8.53 7.70 -15.92
C LYS A 134 7.87 9.05 -16.23
N LYS A 135 6.57 9.19 -15.93
CA LYS A 135 5.84 10.45 -16.12
C LYS A 135 6.19 11.54 -15.09
N LEU A 136 6.94 11.20 -14.04
CA LEU A 136 7.29 12.09 -12.93
C LEU A 136 8.80 12.42 -12.90
N GLU A 137 9.58 11.99 -13.89
CA GLU A 137 11.03 12.21 -13.97
C GLU A 137 11.42 13.70 -13.94
N THR A 138 10.56 14.58 -14.47
CA THR A 138 10.80 16.03 -14.50
C THR A 138 10.29 16.76 -13.25
N ILE A 139 9.65 16.06 -12.32
CA ILE A 139 9.15 16.62 -11.07
C ILE A 139 10.19 16.36 -9.99
N GLN A 140 10.46 17.32 -9.11
CA GLN A 140 11.40 17.12 -8.00
C GLN A 140 10.86 16.11 -6.98
N VAL A 141 11.78 15.38 -6.34
CA VAL A 141 11.50 14.47 -5.23
C VAL A 141 11.52 15.25 -3.93
#